data_AF-A0A8H8CNQ7-F1
#
_entry.id   AF-A0A8H8CNQ7-F1
#
_cell.length_a   1.000
_cell.length_b   1.000
_cell.length_c   1.000
_cell.angle_alpha   90.00
_cell.angle_beta   90.00
_cell.angle_gamma   90.00
#
_symmetry.space_group_name_H-M   'P 1'
#
loop_
_entity.id
_entity.type
_entity.pdbx_description
1 polymer ?
#
loop_
_entity_poly.entity_id
_entity_poly.type
_entity_poly.pdbx_seq_one_letter_code
_entity_poly.pdbx_strand_id
1 'polypeptide(L)'
;MFSIISRSIPRRTLVQSARYYSKKPPVPPSPPKKKIKPTPQRQPETKATSAEEPTPKVSEPIPEPEQPAAITGVPTLDFSPPGTEQEYQRTGARSSKGSLSSSERKRRFASRVSLGLLALAFGAGAVYMGREWEPEELAAKKKKIEDAPSTRWARTKERFTGLFGFFVEPAWPELLPPPYPPPHQKPYTLLLSIDDLLVTSTWDRKNGWRTAKRPGVDYFLAYISQFYEVVIFTTQPSYTASPILDKLDRYNFYINYRLFREATRTLNGKIVKDLSYLNRDLSKVVMIDTDPEHVSTHPENTIILPKWKGDPKDKNLVAMIPFLESIAIYKPGDVRPILQRYAGKDIPLEYGKVEAEMKAKHIAEWQAKHKNSAGSGFSFGALLGMSDTPHRPKNVPPPTYLEQKRAEAQAQYQLEMKYVNDNREELERLLEQDQKAMQAQVPGSLWEAMDQLRGIEPPKPAADSASTVPTAAPTTQPPTPTKA
;
A
#
# COMPACT_ATOMS: atom_id res chain seq x y z
N MET A 1 15.02 -75.82 12.29
CA MET A 1 16.39 -75.45 11.87
C MET A 1 16.30 -74.46 10.71
N PHE A 2 17.23 -73.53 10.66
CA PHE A 2 17.40 -72.38 9.76
C PHE A 2 16.86 -71.04 10.29
N SER A 3 17.82 -70.12 10.32
CA SER A 3 17.93 -68.89 11.09
C SER A 3 18.31 -67.76 10.12
N ILE A 4 18.12 -66.53 10.61
CA ILE A 4 18.72 -65.26 10.16
C ILE A 4 18.15 -64.64 8.86
N ILE A 5 17.45 -63.51 8.96
CA ILE A 5 17.99 -62.13 8.80
C ILE A 5 16.81 -61.14 8.82
N SER A 6 16.81 -60.30 9.85
CA SER A 6 16.00 -59.09 10.00
C SER A 6 16.44 -58.03 8.97
N ARG A 7 15.49 -57.43 8.23
CA ARG A 7 15.66 -56.12 7.60
C ARG A 7 14.34 -55.34 7.63
N SER A 8 14.33 -54.32 8.48
CA SER A 8 13.33 -53.26 8.53
C SER A 8 13.50 -52.30 7.36
N ILE A 9 12.39 -51.90 6.75
CA ILE A 9 12.33 -50.89 5.69
C ILE A 9 11.83 -49.58 6.33
N PRO A 10 12.58 -48.46 6.31
CA PRO A 10 12.09 -47.20 6.83
C PRO A 10 11.26 -46.42 5.79
N ARG A 11 10.19 -45.78 6.29
CA ARG A 11 9.33 -44.81 5.59
C ARG A 11 10.16 -43.59 5.15
N ARG A 12 10.06 -43.21 3.88
CA ARG A 12 10.60 -41.94 3.34
C ARG A 12 9.64 -40.80 3.67
N THR A 13 10.00 -39.98 4.65
CA THR A 13 9.51 -38.61 4.83
C THR A 13 10.41 -37.66 4.03
N LEU A 14 9.84 -36.91 3.09
CA LEU A 14 10.54 -35.90 2.30
C LEU A 14 10.28 -34.54 2.94
N VAL A 15 11.14 -34.16 3.88
CA VAL A 15 11.29 -32.77 4.35
C VAL A 15 12.64 -32.31 3.80
N GLN A 16 12.61 -31.39 2.84
CA GLN A 16 13.80 -30.70 2.34
C GLN A 16 13.58 -29.20 2.52
N SER A 17 14.28 -28.62 3.49
CA SER A 17 15.16 -27.47 3.27
C SER A 17 15.71 -26.96 4.61
N ALA A 18 16.76 -27.62 5.11
CA ALA A 18 17.68 -27.04 6.08
C ALA A 18 18.80 -26.34 5.30
N ARG A 19 18.92 -25.01 5.42
CA ARG A 19 20.14 -24.32 5.00
C ARG A 19 21.12 -24.31 6.17
N TYR A 20 22.17 -25.12 6.03
CA TYR A 20 23.39 -25.05 6.82
C TYR A 20 24.09 -23.71 6.56
N TYR A 21 24.36 -22.93 7.63
CA TYR A 21 25.48 -21.98 7.62
C TYR A 21 26.56 -22.48 8.59
N SER A 22 27.76 -22.59 8.04
CA SER A 22 29.00 -23.03 8.66
C SER A 22 29.41 -22.09 9.81
N LYS A 23 29.63 -22.65 11.01
CA LYS A 23 30.17 -21.94 12.18
C LYS A 23 31.69 -21.88 12.09
N LYS A 24 32.27 -20.67 12.16
CA LYS A 24 33.65 -20.45 12.64
C LYS A 24 33.60 -20.04 14.13
N PRO A 25 34.55 -20.49 14.96
CA PRO A 25 34.56 -20.20 16.40
C PRO A 25 34.96 -18.74 16.71
N PRO A 26 34.55 -18.19 17.87
CA PRO A 26 34.83 -16.81 18.26
C PRO A 26 36.28 -16.61 18.73
N VAL A 27 36.89 -15.49 18.35
CA VAL A 27 38.20 -15.02 18.82
C VAL A 27 38.03 -14.20 20.11
N PRO A 28 38.88 -14.34 21.14
CA PRO A 28 38.74 -13.65 22.42
C PRO A 28 39.08 -12.14 22.36
N PRO A 29 38.57 -11.32 23.29
CA PRO A 29 38.75 -9.87 23.28
C PRO A 29 40.13 -9.43 23.82
N SER A 30 40.70 -8.39 23.22
CA SER A 30 41.93 -7.71 23.65
C SER A 30 41.64 -6.51 24.59
N PRO A 31 42.61 -6.09 25.43
CA PRO A 31 42.38 -5.35 26.67
C PRO A 31 42.19 -3.82 26.52
N PRO A 32 41.70 -3.11 27.55
CA PRO A 32 41.23 -1.72 27.43
C PRO A 32 42.37 -0.70 27.50
N LYS A 33 42.30 0.36 26.69
CA LYS A 33 43.14 1.56 26.82
C LYS A 33 42.50 2.60 27.74
N LYS A 34 43.39 3.26 28.49
CA LYS A 34 43.14 4.14 29.65
C LYS A 34 42.49 5.49 29.31
N LYS A 35 41.74 5.94 30.32
CA LYS A 35 41.13 7.24 30.63
C LYS A 35 41.93 8.48 30.22
N ILE A 36 41.22 9.49 29.73
CA ILE A 36 41.48 10.91 30.04
C ILE A 36 40.20 11.49 30.67
N LYS A 37 40.37 12.21 31.78
CA LYS A 37 39.34 12.74 32.68
C LYS A 37 38.74 14.08 32.18
N PRO A 38 37.61 14.53 32.77
CA PRO A 38 36.75 15.61 32.27
C PRO A 38 36.78 16.91 33.10
N THR A 39 35.91 17.87 32.69
CA THR A 39 35.11 18.86 33.50
C THR A 39 35.52 20.34 33.32
N PRO A 40 34.65 21.38 33.48
CA PRO A 40 33.16 21.44 33.58
C PRO A 40 32.46 22.43 32.61
N GLN A 41 31.17 22.22 32.36
CA GLN A 41 30.22 23.34 32.31
C GLN A 41 29.10 23.14 33.33
N ARG A 42 28.80 24.25 34.00
CA ARG A 42 28.08 24.42 35.26
C ARG A 42 26.57 24.50 35.01
N GLN A 43 25.79 23.76 35.81
CA GLN A 43 24.34 23.90 35.94
C GLN A 43 23.98 25.22 36.66
N PRO A 44 22.82 25.82 36.40
CA PRO A 44 22.18 26.70 37.36
C PRO A 44 21.28 25.88 38.30
N GLU A 45 21.56 25.97 39.60
CA GLU A 45 20.72 25.49 40.69
C GLU A 45 19.57 26.45 40.99
N THR A 46 18.48 25.86 41.44
CA THR A 46 17.28 26.44 42.03
C THR A 46 17.49 26.82 43.51
N LYS A 47 16.69 27.78 44.01
CA LYS A 47 16.21 27.82 45.41
C LYS A 47 14.98 28.72 45.59
N ALA A 48 13.85 28.10 45.97
CA ALA A 48 13.03 28.30 47.20
C ALA A 48 12.89 29.72 47.80
N THR A 49 11.78 30.22 48.39
CA THR A 49 10.47 29.69 48.86
C THR A 49 9.59 30.85 49.39
N SER A 50 8.27 30.61 49.55
CA SER A 50 7.24 31.28 50.42
C SER A 50 6.71 32.68 50.07
N ALA A 51 5.46 33.08 50.33
CA ALA A 51 4.16 32.48 50.66
C ALA A 51 3.11 33.64 50.64
N GLU A 52 1.82 33.28 50.67
CA GLU A 52 0.65 34.06 51.16
C GLU A 52 -0.30 34.75 50.14
N GLU A 53 -1.55 34.24 50.10
CA GLU A 53 -2.82 34.84 49.63
C GLU A 53 -3.38 35.81 50.72
N PRO A 54 -4.36 36.75 50.49
CA PRO A 54 -5.63 36.52 49.78
C PRO A 54 -6.22 37.71 48.97
N THR A 55 -7.35 37.46 48.28
CA THR A 55 -8.28 38.40 47.59
C THR A 55 -9.26 39.09 48.60
N PRO A 56 -10.39 39.81 48.28
CA PRO A 56 -10.99 40.36 47.03
C PRO A 56 -11.67 41.79 47.16
N LYS A 57 -12.19 42.37 46.04
CA LYS A 57 -13.48 43.14 45.84
C LYS A 57 -13.41 44.10 44.61
N VAL A 58 -14.14 43.89 43.49
CA VAL A 58 -15.58 44.12 43.14
C VAL A 58 -15.94 45.57 42.72
N SER A 59 -16.30 45.80 41.44
CA SER A 59 -17.61 46.32 40.94
C SER A 59 -17.59 46.78 39.45
N GLU A 60 -18.75 46.68 38.78
CA GLU A 60 -19.08 46.59 37.33
C GLU A 60 -19.34 47.97 36.61
N PRO A 61 -20.14 48.15 35.51
CA PRO A 61 -20.01 47.78 34.07
C PRO A 61 -20.31 48.91 32.99
N ILE A 62 -19.74 48.76 31.75
CA ILE A 62 -20.27 48.78 30.31
C ILE A 62 -21.32 49.87 29.84
N PRO A 63 -21.37 50.50 28.60
CA PRO A 63 -21.27 49.89 27.23
C PRO A 63 -20.66 50.65 25.99
N GLU A 64 -20.45 49.81 24.95
CA GLU A 64 -20.08 49.86 23.50
C GLU A 64 -20.91 50.75 22.51
N PRO A 65 -20.74 50.75 21.15
CA PRO A 65 -19.79 50.02 20.24
C PRO A 65 -19.17 50.82 19.04
N GLU A 66 -18.17 50.26 18.33
CA GLU A 66 -18.13 50.09 16.83
C GLU A 66 -16.84 49.38 16.31
N GLN A 67 -16.94 48.82 15.10
CA GLN A 67 -16.34 47.59 14.52
C GLN A 67 -14.86 47.61 14.05
N PRO A 68 -14.20 46.43 13.84
CA PRO A 68 -12.78 46.34 13.48
C PRO A 68 -12.51 46.33 11.96
N ALA A 69 -11.59 47.18 11.51
CA ALA A 69 -11.04 47.18 10.15
C ALA A 69 -9.73 46.39 10.06
N ALA A 70 -9.51 45.79 8.89
CA ALA A 70 -8.54 44.77 8.56
C ALA A 70 -7.05 45.10 8.81
N ILE A 71 -6.32 44.09 9.27
CA ILE A 71 -4.85 44.05 9.32
C ILE A 71 -4.35 43.53 7.98
N THR A 72 -3.82 44.41 7.13
CA THR A 72 -2.94 44.03 6.01
C THR A 72 -1.64 44.82 6.12
N GLY A 73 -0.76 44.38 7.01
CA GLY A 73 0.61 44.87 7.09
C GLY A 73 1.52 44.01 6.22
N VAL A 74 1.78 44.43 4.98
CA VAL A 74 3.02 44.07 4.28
C VAL A 74 4.10 45.04 4.74
N PRO A 75 5.28 44.59 5.22
CA PRO A 75 6.35 45.49 5.59
C PRO A 75 7.00 46.06 4.31
N THR A 76 6.83 47.36 4.09
CA THR A 76 7.57 48.11 3.07
C THR A 76 9.02 48.32 3.52
N LEU A 77 9.95 47.76 2.75
CA LEU A 77 11.40 47.96 2.89
C LEU A 77 11.78 49.36 2.37
N ASP A 78 11.63 50.39 3.21
CA ASP A 78 12.27 51.69 3.01
C ASP A 78 13.29 51.92 4.14
N PHE A 79 14.53 51.51 3.90
CA PHE A 79 15.68 51.95 4.69
C PHE A 79 16.19 53.27 4.08
N SER A 80 16.01 54.38 4.81
CA SER A 80 16.78 55.60 4.57
C SER A 80 17.71 55.85 5.78
N PRO A 81 19.02 56.10 5.57
CA PRO A 81 19.95 56.34 6.66
C PRO A 81 19.70 57.73 7.30
N PRO A 82 19.95 57.90 8.61
CA PRO A 82 19.69 59.16 9.30
C PRO A 82 20.83 60.16 9.07
N GLY A 83 20.47 61.41 8.78
CA GLY A 83 21.32 62.57 9.05
C GLY A 83 22.17 63.08 7.87
N THR A 84 21.57 63.90 7.02
CA THR A 84 22.15 65.19 6.58
C THR A 84 21.02 65.99 5.93
N GLU A 85 20.54 67.02 6.62
CA GLU A 85 19.63 68.01 6.07
C GLU A 85 20.36 68.80 4.99
N GLN A 86 20.26 68.34 3.74
CA GLN A 86 20.51 69.19 2.59
C GLN A 86 19.15 69.73 2.15
N GLU A 87 18.94 71.03 2.32
CA GLU A 87 17.81 71.75 1.74
C GLU A 87 17.80 71.52 0.22
N TYR A 88 16.93 70.61 -0.23
CA TYR A 88 16.57 70.57 -1.64
C TYR A 88 15.72 71.79 -1.93
N GLN A 89 16.33 72.81 -2.56
CA GLN A 89 15.55 73.88 -3.16
C GLN A 89 14.53 73.25 -4.13
N ARG A 90 13.26 73.37 -3.75
CA ARG A 90 12.13 72.88 -4.52
C ARG A 90 12.01 73.75 -5.77
N THR A 91 12.60 73.30 -6.88
CA THR A 91 12.38 73.94 -8.17
C THR A 91 10.88 73.92 -8.47
N GLY A 92 10.30 75.10 -8.67
CA GLY A 92 8.85 75.32 -8.89
C GLY A 92 8.33 74.77 -10.21
N ALA A 93 8.85 73.65 -10.70
CA ALA A 93 8.34 72.98 -11.88
C ALA A 93 7.08 72.19 -11.52
N ARG A 94 5.91 72.78 -11.83
CA ARG A 94 4.64 72.05 -11.86
C ARG A 94 4.78 70.93 -12.91
N SER A 95 4.94 69.68 -12.46
CA SER A 95 4.82 68.51 -13.32
C SER A 95 3.45 68.56 -13.99
N SER A 96 3.43 68.73 -15.32
CA SER A 96 2.18 68.74 -16.08
C SER A 96 1.44 67.44 -15.81
N LYS A 97 0.21 67.52 -15.29
CA LYS A 97 -0.70 66.39 -15.14
C LYS A 97 -0.73 65.61 -16.46
N GLY A 98 -0.01 64.49 -16.53
CA GLY A 98 0.03 63.61 -17.70
C GLY A 98 1.40 63.39 -18.35
N SER A 99 2.47 64.13 -18.01
CA SER A 99 3.80 63.85 -18.55
C SER A 99 4.49 62.76 -17.74
N LEU A 100 4.43 61.51 -18.21
CA LEU A 100 5.18 60.41 -17.63
C LEU A 100 6.68 60.74 -17.59
N SER A 101 7.30 60.43 -16.45
CA SER A 101 8.74 60.60 -16.25
C SER A 101 9.51 59.81 -17.32
N SER A 102 10.70 60.29 -17.70
CA SER A 102 11.56 59.60 -18.68
C SER A 102 11.88 58.17 -18.24
N SER A 103 11.97 57.92 -16.92
CA SER A 103 12.11 56.59 -16.32
C SER A 103 10.88 55.71 -16.53
N GLU A 104 9.67 56.26 -16.36
CA GLU A 104 8.40 55.54 -16.57
C GLU A 104 8.17 55.20 -18.05
N ARG A 105 8.54 56.09 -18.98
CA ARG A 105 8.50 55.80 -20.43
C ARG A 105 9.45 54.67 -20.80
N LYS A 106 10.68 54.68 -20.27
CA LYS A 106 11.64 53.58 -20.46
C LYS A 106 11.12 52.27 -19.87
N ARG A 107 10.51 52.30 -18.67
CA ARG A 107 9.90 51.13 -18.05
C ARG A 107 8.72 50.59 -18.86
N ARG A 108 7.81 51.45 -19.35
CA ARG A 108 6.68 51.05 -20.21
C ARG A 108 7.16 50.49 -21.55
N PHE A 109 8.18 51.09 -22.14
CA PHE A 109 8.78 50.58 -23.37
C PHE A 109 9.42 49.21 -23.13
N ALA A 110 10.23 49.08 -22.08
CA ALA A 110 10.82 47.80 -21.68
C ALA A 110 9.74 46.75 -21.39
N SER A 111 8.68 47.07 -20.63
CA SER A 111 7.56 46.16 -20.38
C SER A 111 6.83 45.74 -21.66
N ARG A 112 6.63 46.65 -22.62
CA ARG A 112 6.02 46.31 -23.92
C ARG A 112 6.92 45.41 -24.75
N VAL A 113 8.22 45.67 -24.77
CA VAL A 113 9.22 44.81 -25.43
C VAL A 113 9.25 43.44 -24.76
N SER A 114 9.30 43.37 -23.43
CA SER A 114 9.26 42.12 -22.67
C SER A 114 7.98 41.32 -22.92
N LEU A 115 6.81 41.97 -22.95
CA LEU A 115 5.55 41.32 -23.31
C LEU A 115 5.54 40.82 -24.75
N GLY A 116 6.11 41.59 -25.69
CA GLY A 116 6.26 41.17 -27.08
C GLY A 116 7.17 39.95 -27.23
N LEU A 117 8.29 39.92 -26.51
CA LEU A 117 9.20 38.77 -26.47
C LEU A 117 8.53 37.55 -25.83
N LEU A 118 7.78 37.73 -24.74
CA LEU A 118 7.02 36.66 -24.10
C LEU A 118 5.96 36.09 -25.05
N ALA A 119 5.24 36.95 -25.77
CA ALA A 119 4.24 36.53 -26.76
C ALA A 119 4.87 35.77 -27.94
N LEU A 120 6.03 36.22 -28.42
CA LEU A 120 6.81 35.49 -29.44
C LEU A 120 7.27 34.12 -28.94
N ALA A 121 7.80 34.05 -27.72
CA ALA A 121 8.22 32.79 -27.11
C ALA A 121 7.03 31.84 -26.92
N PHE A 122 5.87 32.34 -26.48
CA PHE A 122 4.65 31.55 -26.35
C PHE A 122 4.13 31.06 -27.70
N GLY A 123 4.14 31.90 -28.73
CA GLY A 123 3.77 31.53 -30.10
C GLY A 123 4.69 30.46 -30.68
N ALA A 124 6.01 30.63 -30.55
CA ALA A 124 6.99 29.62 -30.96
C ALA A 124 6.81 28.31 -30.18
N GLY A 125 6.57 28.38 -28.87
CA GLY A 125 6.28 27.23 -28.02
C GLY A 125 5.00 26.49 -28.43
N ALA A 126 3.93 27.20 -28.77
CA ALA A 126 2.68 26.61 -29.25
C ALA A 126 2.84 25.88 -30.59
N VAL A 127 3.65 26.44 -31.50
CA VAL A 127 4.03 25.80 -32.78
C VAL A 127 4.88 24.55 -32.53
N TYR A 128 5.87 24.63 -31.64
CA TYR A 128 6.70 23.50 -31.24
C TYR A 128 5.86 22.37 -30.60
N MET A 129 4.91 22.71 -29.74
CA MET A 129 3.97 21.74 -29.16
C MET A 129 3.02 21.10 -30.20
N GLY A 130 2.85 21.70 -31.38
CA GLY A 130 2.09 21.14 -32.50
C GLY A 130 2.87 20.14 -33.37
N ARG A 131 4.17 19.90 -33.06
CA ARG A 131 5.03 18.87 -33.68
C ARG A 131 4.35 17.51 -33.70
N GLU A 132 4.71 16.67 -34.66
CA GLU A 132 4.26 15.28 -34.71
C GLU A 132 4.74 14.47 -33.50
N TRP A 133 4.16 13.29 -33.30
CA TRP A 133 4.55 12.43 -32.19
C TRP A 133 5.74 11.58 -32.60
N GLU A 134 6.77 11.53 -31.76
CA GLU A 134 7.86 10.58 -31.92
C GLU A 134 7.41 9.19 -31.46
N PRO A 135 7.92 8.11 -32.07
CA PRO A 135 7.57 6.74 -31.69
C PRO A 135 7.88 6.44 -30.22
N GLU A 136 8.93 7.03 -29.66
CA GLU A 136 9.30 6.89 -28.24
C GLU A 136 8.32 7.60 -27.29
N GLU A 137 7.81 8.79 -27.66
CA GLU A 137 6.81 9.52 -26.87
C GLU A 137 5.46 8.77 -26.85
N LEU A 138 5.11 8.12 -27.96
CA LEU A 138 3.92 7.29 -28.07
C LEU A 138 4.03 6.00 -27.26
N ALA A 139 5.20 5.37 -27.28
CA ALA A 139 5.49 4.18 -26.48
C ALA A 139 5.40 4.48 -24.98
N ALA A 140 5.95 5.60 -24.52
CA ALA A 140 5.86 6.04 -23.13
C ALA A 140 4.42 6.28 -22.68
N LYS A 141 3.56 6.76 -23.58
CA LYS A 141 2.11 6.98 -23.33
C LYS A 141 1.24 5.78 -23.62
N LYS A 142 1.80 4.63 -24.02
CA LYS A 142 1.08 3.43 -24.45
C LYS A 142 -0.01 3.71 -25.50
N LYS A 143 0.19 4.70 -26.39
CA LYS A 143 -0.75 5.04 -27.48
C LYS A 143 -0.22 4.55 -28.82
N LYS A 144 -1.10 4.02 -29.67
CA LYS A 144 -0.76 3.72 -31.07
C LYS A 144 -0.83 5.01 -31.90
N ILE A 145 -0.09 5.04 -33.01
CA ILE A 145 -0.08 6.17 -33.96
C ILE A 145 -1.51 6.47 -34.47
N GLU A 146 -2.35 5.44 -34.59
CA GLU A 146 -3.73 5.52 -35.07
C GLU A 146 -4.68 6.23 -34.08
N ASP A 147 -4.40 6.18 -32.78
CA ASP A 147 -5.21 6.82 -31.73
C ASP A 147 -4.79 8.27 -31.46
N ALA A 148 -3.71 8.74 -32.10
CA ALA A 148 -3.15 10.05 -31.87
C ALA A 148 -3.88 11.14 -32.69
N PRO A 149 -4.16 12.32 -32.11
CA PRO A 149 -4.84 13.37 -32.85
C PRO A 149 -4.03 13.84 -34.06
N SER A 150 -4.64 13.78 -35.24
CA SER A 150 -4.01 14.12 -36.52
C SER A 150 -3.81 15.63 -36.72
N THR A 151 -4.63 16.48 -36.08
CA THR A 151 -4.56 17.94 -36.23
C THR A 151 -3.51 18.56 -35.30
N ARG A 152 -2.76 19.55 -35.82
CA ARG A 152 -1.75 20.30 -35.04
C ARG A 152 -2.30 20.87 -33.74
N TRP A 153 -3.50 21.44 -33.78
CA TRP A 153 -4.16 22.01 -32.61
C TRP A 153 -4.49 20.98 -31.54
N ALA A 154 -5.00 19.81 -31.92
CA ALA A 154 -5.32 18.76 -30.96
C ALA A 154 -4.05 18.19 -30.31
N ARG A 155 -2.93 18.08 -31.03
CA ARG A 155 -1.61 17.74 -30.45
C ARG A 155 -1.13 18.79 -29.46
N THR A 156 -1.19 20.08 -29.82
CA THR A 156 -0.82 21.18 -28.91
C THR A 156 -1.70 21.16 -27.65
N LYS A 157 -3.01 20.96 -27.81
CA LYS A 157 -3.95 20.86 -26.69
C LYS A 157 -3.61 19.69 -25.78
N GLU A 158 -3.36 18.51 -26.32
CA GLU A 158 -3.03 17.31 -25.54
C GLU A 158 -1.70 17.43 -24.80
N ARG A 159 -0.67 18.00 -25.43
CA ARG A 159 0.61 18.30 -24.75
C ARG A 159 0.43 19.35 -23.66
N PHE A 160 -0.36 20.39 -23.91
CA PHE A 160 -0.67 21.43 -22.94
C PHE A 160 -1.46 20.89 -21.75
N THR A 161 -2.46 20.04 -21.97
CA THR A 161 -3.18 19.37 -20.87
C THR A 161 -2.29 18.37 -20.14
N GLY A 162 -1.39 17.69 -20.86
CA GLY A 162 -0.42 16.76 -20.28
C GLY A 162 0.61 17.43 -19.35
N LEU A 163 0.95 18.72 -19.56
CA LEU A 163 1.76 19.51 -18.62
C LEU A 163 1.11 19.61 -17.24
N PHE A 164 -0.23 19.60 -17.18
CA PHE A 164 -0.99 19.54 -15.93
C PHE A 164 -1.32 18.11 -15.49
N GLY A 165 -0.95 17.10 -16.31
CA GLY A 165 -1.17 15.69 -16.04
C GLY A 165 -0.54 15.23 -14.73
N PHE A 166 0.60 15.80 -14.34
CA PHE A 166 1.22 15.54 -13.02
C PHE A 166 0.28 15.78 -11.84
N PHE A 167 -0.69 16.69 -11.95
CA PHE A 167 -1.64 17.01 -10.88
C PHE A 167 -2.89 16.10 -10.89
N VAL A 168 -3.11 15.32 -11.96
CA VAL A 168 -4.37 14.60 -12.22
C VAL A 168 -4.15 13.09 -12.39
N GLU A 169 -3.03 12.70 -12.98
CA GLU A 169 -2.60 11.32 -13.17
C GLU A 169 -1.82 10.83 -11.94
N PRO A 170 -1.87 9.53 -11.63
CA PRO A 170 -1.12 8.99 -10.50
C PRO A 170 0.39 9.14 -10.74
N ALA A 171 1.17 9.22 -9.67
CA ALA A 171 2.62 9.43 -9.74
C ALA A 171 3.38 8.34 -10.53
N TRP A 172 2.76 7.18 -10.73
CA TRP A 172 3.34 6.03 -11.45
C TRP A 172 2.37 5.49 -12.51
N PRO A 173 2.89 5.02 -13.67
CA PRO A 173 2.07 4.43 -14.72
C PRO A 173 1.39 3.12 -14.31
N GLU A 174 2.00 2.40 -13.37
CA GLU A 174 1.48 1.18 -12.77
C GLU A 174 1.70 1.28 -11.25
N LEU A 175 0.65 1.02 -10.47
CA LEU A 175 0.65 1.17 -9.02
C LEU A 175 1.32 -0.01 -8.32
N LEU A 176 1.24 -1.21 -8.92
CA LEU A 176 1.83 -2.42 -8.36
C LEU A 176 2.89 -3.00 -9.31
N PRO A 177 3.94 -3.62 -8.74
CA PRO A 177 4.86 -4.42 -9.53
C PRO A 177 4.12 -5.60 -10.20
N PRO A 178 4.72 -6.21 -11.24
CA PRO A 178 4.15 -7.40 -11.86
C PRO A 178 3.91 -8.50 -10.81
N PRO A 179 2.88 -9.36 -11.00
CA PRO A 179 2.59 -10.42 -10.05
C PRO A 179 3.77 -11.40 -9.95
N TYR A 180 3.92 -12.01 -8.78
CA TYR A 180 4.94 -13.05 -8.56
C TYR A 180 4.77 -14.22 -9.53
N PRO A 181 5.86 -14.89 -9.93
CA PRO A 181 5.76 -16.11 -10.72
C PRO A 181 5.08 -17.24 -9.90
N PRO A 182 4.32 -18.14 -10.55
CA PRO A 182 3.84 -19.37 -9.91
C PRO A 182 5.03 -20.15 -9.30
N PRO A 183 4.90 -20.76 -8.10
CA PRO A 183 3.66 -21.09 -7.36
C PRO A 183 3.25 -20.10 -6.27
N HIS A 184 4.00 -19.02 -6.04
CA HIS A 184 3.76 -18.10 -4.91
C HIS A 184 2.65 -17.08 -5.18
N GLN A 185 2.20 -16.96 -6.42
CA GLN A 185 1.14 -16.04 -6.83
C GLN A 185 -0.23 -16.43 -6.23
N LYS A 186 -0.91 -15.47 -5.61
CA LYS A 186 -2.31 -15.63 -5.22
C LYS A 186 -3.22 -15.46 -6.44
N PRO A 187 -4.33 -16.22 -6.55
CA PRO A 187 -5.19 -16.20 -7.73
C PRO A 187 -5.99 -14.91 -7.90
N TYR A 188 -6.32 -14.23 -6.79
CA TYR A 188 -7.16 -13.03 -6.78
C TYR A 188 -6.49 -11.93 -5.94
N THR A 189 -6.77 -10.67 -6.29
CA THR A 189 -6.31 -9.49 -5.55
C THR A 189 -7.49 -8.87 -4.81
N LEU A 190 -7.34 -8.66 -3.49
CA LEU A 190 -8.34 -8.02 -2.64
C LEU A 190 -7.85 -6.65 -2.20
N LEU A 191 -8.52 -5.60 -2.65
CA LEU A 191 -8.25 -4.23 -2.23
C LEU A 191 -9.12 -3.84 -1.06
N LEU A 192 -8.52 -3.28 -0.01
CA LEU A 192 -9.22 -2.87 1.20
C LEU A 192 -8.94 -1.40 1.51
N SER A 193 -10.00 -0.63 1.75
CA SER A 193 -9.88 0.69 2.38
C SER A 193 -9.50 0.57 3.87
N ILE A 194 -8.94 1.63 4.46
CA ILE A 194 -8.62 1.67 5.89
C ILE A 194 -9.76 2.33 6.66
N ASP A 195 -10.08 3.58 6.28
CA ASP A 195 -10.99 4.45 7.02
C ASP A 195 -12.42 3.95 7.02
N ASP A 196 -12.96 3.85 8.23
CA ASP A 196 -14.28 3.32 8.57
C ASP A 196 -14.54 1.90 8.05
N LEU A 197 -13.52 1.21 7.50
CA LEU A 197 -13.58 -0.18 7.08
C LEU A 197 -12.84 -1.09 8.06
N LEU A 198 -11.55 -0.86 8.28
CA LEU A 198 -10.69 -1.68 9.16
C LEU A 198 -10.49 -1.01 10.52
N VAL A 199 -10.42 0.33 10.51
CA VAL A 199 -10.27 1.16 11.70
C VAL A 199 -11.16 2.39 11.56
N THR A 200 -11.47 3.03 12.68
CA THR A 200 -12.07 4.37 12.67
C THR A 200 -11.25 5.28 13.57
N SER A 201 -10.98 6.49 13.10
CA SER A 201 -10.19 7.48 13.82
C SER A 201 -11.09 8.63 14.27
N THR A 202 -11.07 8.90 15.58
CA THR A 202 -11.83 9.97 16.20
C THR A 202 -10.87 10.98 16.81
N TRP A 203 -11.20 12.27 16.76
CA TRP A 203 -10.40 13.32 17.38
C TRP A 203 -11.14 13.91 18.58
N ASP A 204 -10.43 14.04 19.70
CA ASP A 204 -10.91 14.66 20.91
C ASP A 204 -9.91 15.74 21.38
N ARG A 205 -10.40 16.84 21.96
CA ARG A 205 -9.56 17.94 22.46
C ARG A 205 -8.59 17.49 23.55
N LYS A 206 -9.01 16.53 24.39
CA LYS A 206 -8.21 16.05 25.53
C LYS A 206 -7.14 15.04 25.12
N ASN A 207 -7.48 14.16 24.18
CA ASN A 207 -6.66 12.98 23.85
C ASN A 207 -6.06 13.02 22.44
N GLY A 208 -6.39 14.03 21.64
CA GLY A 208 -6.02 14.11 20.23
C GLY A 208 -6.68 13.03 19.39
N TRP A 209 -5.95 12.55 18.38
CA TRP A 209 -6.39 11.47 17.50
C TRP A 209 -6.33 10.11 18.20
N ARG A 210 -7.45 9.38 18.19
CA ARG A 210 -7.59 8.02 18.70
C ARG A 210 -8.15 7.12 17.61
N THR A 211 -7.44 6.05 17.31
CA THR A 211 -7.84 5.06 16.31
C THR A 211 -8.32 3.78 17.00
N ALA A 212 -9.55 3.37 16.71
CA ALA A 212 -10.12 2.13 17.18
C ALA A 212 -10.03 1.06 16.08
N LYS A 213 -9.75 -0.19 16.47
CA LYS A 213 -9.72 -1.34 15.57
C LYS A 213 -11.11 -1.96 15.43
N ARG A 214 -11.53 -2.27 14.21
CA ARG A 214 -12.80 -2.97 13.98
C ARG A 214 -12.74 -4.38 14.57
N PRO A 215 -13.79 -4.84 15.28
CA PRO A 215 -13.83 -6.20 15.80
C PRO A 215 -13.56 -7.23 14.71
N GLY A 216 -12.62 -8.15 14.96
CA GLY A 216 -12.26 -9.22 14.04
C GLY A 216 -11.35 -8.82 12.87
N VAL A 217 -10.83 -7.58 12.82
CA VAL A 217 -9.93 -7.14 11.74
C VAL A 217 -8.66 -7.99 11.63
N ASP A 218 -8.06 -8.37 12.75
CA ASP A 218 -6.83 -9.17 12.76
C ASP A 218 -7.08 -10.57 12.18
N TYR A 219 -8.19 -11.19 12.60
CA TYR A 219 -8.61 -12.49 12.09
C TYR A 219 -8.94 -12.41 10.59
N PHE A 220 -9.66 -11.36 10.17
CA PHE A 220 -9.99 -11.14 8.77
C PHE A 220 -8.74 -11.06 7.90
N LEU A 221 -7.76 -10.22 8.26
CA LEU A 221 -6.52 -10.06 7.49
C LEU A 221 -5.69 -11.35 7.46
N ALA A 222 -5.51 -12.00 8.60
CA ALA A 222 -4.71 -13.22 8.70
C ALA A 222 -5.34 -14.42 7.99
N TYR A 223 -6.68 -14.53 8.00
CA TYR A 223 -7.37 -15.61 7.32
C TYR A 223 -7.48 -15.38 5.81
N ILE A 224 -7.78 -14.15 5.38
CA ILE A 224 -8.01 -13.85 3.95
C ILE A 224 -6.71 -13.81 3.13
N SER A 225 -5.57 -13.48 3.75
CA SER A 225 -4.25 -13.45 3.11
C SER A 225 -3.79 -14.82 2.59
N GLN A 226 -4.36 -15.92 3.11
CA GLN A 226 -4.12 -17.26 2.58
C GLN A 226 -4.67 -17.42 1.15
N PHE A 227 -5.75 -16.70 0.83
CA PHE A 227 -6.49 -16.84 -0.42
C PHE A 227 -6.22 -15.70 -1.43
N TYR A 228 -6.05 -14.48 -0.94
CA TYR A 228 -5.95 -13.27 -1.76
C TYR A 228 -4.58 -12.60 -1.60
N GLU A 229 -4.14 -11.93 -2.66
CA GLU A 229 -3.13 -10.86 -2.55
C GLU A 229 -3.83 -9.65 -1.93
N VAL A 230 -3.51 -9.34 -0.67
CA VAL A 230 -4.18 -8.25 0.06
C VAL A 230 -3.43 -6.95 -0.20
N VAL A 231 -4.14 -5.99 -0.79
CA VAL A 231 -3.62 -4.66 -1.09
C VAL A 231 -4.43 -3.64 -0.31
N ILE A 232 -3.76 -2.86 0.53
CA ILE A 232 -4.44 -1.73 1.17
C ILE A 232 -4.48 -0.58 0.18
N PHE A 233 -5.66 -0.04 -0.09
CA PHE A 233 -5.82 1.16 -0.92
C PHE A 233 -6.64 2.19 -0.16
N THR A 234 -5.95 3.15 0.46
CA THR A 234 -6.55 4.20 1.30
C THR A 234 -6.47 5.58 0.64
N THR A 235 -7.40 6.45 1.00
CA THR A 235 -7.34 7.89 0.66
C THR A 235 -6.55 8.70 1.68
N GLN A 236 -6.06 8.08 2.76
CA GLN A 236 -5.17 8.73 3.71
C GLN A 236 -3.75 8.89 3.14
N PRO A 237 -3.06 9.99 3.47
CA PRO A 237 -1.64 10.14 3.18
C PRO A 237 -0.79 9.05 3.86
N SER A 238 0.32 8.68 3.22
CA SER A 238 1.28 7.67 3.70
C SER A 238 1.73 7.87 5.14
N TYR A 239 2.05 9.11 5.54
CA TYR A 239 2.55 9.42 6.88
C TYR A 239 1.52 9.17 8.01
N THR A 240 0.23 9.22 7.70
CA THR A 240 -0.85 8.97 8.69
C THR A 240 -1.21 7.50 8.74
N ALA A 241 -1.34 6.86 7.57
CA ALA A 241 -1.80 5.48 7.48
C ALA A 241 -0.71 4.45 7.76
N SER A 242 0.56 4.71 7.41
CA SER A 242 1.64 3.71 7.59
C SER A 242 1.78 3.25 9.05
N PRO A 243 1.83 4.15 10.06
CA PRO A 243 1.93 3.72 11.47
C PRO A 243 0.72 2.92 11.96
N ILE A 244 -0.46 3.11 11.35
CA ILE A 244 -1.66 2.32 11.65
C ILE A 244 -1.50 0.91 11.08
N LEU A 245 -1.08 0.80 9.81
CA LEU A 245 -0.84 -0.47 9.14
C LEU A 245 0.26 -1.29 9.82
N ASP A 246 1.35 -0.64 10.25
CA ASP A 246 2.45 -1.29 10.98
C ASP A 246 1.98 -1.87 12.33
N LYS A 247 0.92 -1.32 12.92
CA LYS A 247 0.29 -1.87 14.13
C LYS A 247 -0.72 -2.98 13.83
N LEU A 248 -1.35 -2.97 12.66
CA LEU A 248 -2.29 -4.00 12.23
C LEU A 248 -1.55 -5.26 11.74
N ASP A 249 -0.45 -5.09 11.01
CA ASP A 249 0.39 -6.15 10.47
C ASP A 249 1.86 -5.92 10.83
N ARG A 250 2.21 -6.24 12.07
CA ARG A 250 3.53 -5.95 12.64
C ARG A 250 4.70 -6.65 11.93
N TYR A 251 4.42 -7.82 11.34
CA TYR A 251 5.44 -8.64 10.69
C TYR A 251 5.34 -8.60 9.15
N ASN A 252 4.42 -7.80 8.59
CA ASN A 252 4.15 -7.73 7.15
C ASN A 252 3.84 -9.09 6.51
N PHE A 253 3.08 -9.94 7.22
CA PHE A 253 2.73 -11.28 6.74
C PHE A 253 1.45 -11.30 5.92
N TYR A 254 0.55 -10.35 6.13
CA TYR A 254 -0.80 -10.39 5.60
C TYR A 254 -1.01 -9.39 4.47
N ILE A 255 -0.45 -8.18 4.60
CA ILE A 255 -0.59 -7.10 3.63
C ILE A 255 0.57 -7.15 2.64
N ASN A 256 0.27 -7.40 1.36
CA ASN A 256 1.29 -7.49 0.31
C ASN A 256 1.75 -6.11 -0.15
N TYR A 257 0.81 -5.19 -0.39
CA TYR A 257 1.09 -3.85 -0.90
C TYR A 257 0.23 -2.79 -0.21
N ARG A 258 0.78 -1.57 -0.13
CA ARG A 258 0.16 -0.43 0.54
C ARG A 258 0.11 0.76 -0.42
N LEU A 259 -1.09 1.15 -0.80
CA LEU A 259 -1.39 2.29 -1.67
C LEU A 259 -2.11 3.35 -0.85
N PHE A 260 -1.59 4.57 -0.90
CA PHE A 260 -2.04 5.72 -0.11
C PHE A 260 -2.70 6.79 -0.99
N ARG A 261 -2.98 7.97 -0.42
CA ARG A 261 -3.55 9.12 -1.15
C ARG A 261 -2.80 9.46 -2.44
N GLU A 262 -1.49 9.32 -2.41
CA GLU A 262 -0.56 9.60 -3.50
C GLU A 262 -0.81 8.70 -4.73
N ALA A 263 -1.43 7.53 -4.56
CA ALA A 263 -1.80 6.59 -5.61
C ALA A 263 -3.21 6.81 -6.19
N THR A 264 -4.00 7.73 -5.60
CA THR A 264 -5.38 8.01 -6.04
C THR A 264 -5.43 9.13 -7.09
N ARG A 265 -6.46 9.14 -7.92
CA ARG A 265 -6.70 10.18 -8.93
C ARG A 265 -7.75 11.17 -8.44
N THR A 266 -7.68 12.40 -8.94
CA THR A 266 -8.73 13.40 -8.70
C THR A 266 -9.50 13.62 -10.00
N LEU A 267 -10.74 13.13 -10.07
CA LEU A 267 -11.61 13.26 -11.23
C LEU A 267 -12.79 14.17 -10.86
N ASN A 268 -12.94 15.29 -11.58
CA ASN A 268 -13.98 16.30 -11.32
C ASN A 268 -14.02 16.79 -9.86
N GLY A 269 -12.84 16.96 -9.24
CA GLY A 269 -12.72 17.40 -7.84
C GLY A 269 -12.99 16.32 -6.79
N LYS A 270 -13.31 15.09 -7.20
CA LYS A 270 -13.51 13.94 -6.31
C LYS A 270 -12.33 12.98 -6.36
N ILE A 271 -12.03 12.35 -5.24
CA ILE A 271 -10.95 11.37 -5.13
C ILE A 271 -11.48 10.01 -5.60
N VAL A 272 -10.77 9.40 -6.54
CA VAL A 272 -11.12 8.11 -7.13
C VAL A 272 -9.93 7.16 -7.10
N LYS A 273 -10.22 5.91 -6.75
CA LYS A 273 -9.30 4.77 -6.71
C LYS A 273 -9.43 4.01 -8.01
N ASP A 274 -8.66 4.42 -9.00
CA ASP A 274 -8.72 3.87 -10.35
C ASP A 274 -7.95 2.55 -10.46
N LEU A 275 -8.68 1.45 -10.66
CA LEU A 275 -8.12 0.09 -10.74
C LEU A 275 -7.40 -0.18 -12.05
N SER A 276 -7.58 0.66 -13.09
CA SER A 276 -6.91 0.49 -14.39
C SER A 276 -5.38 0.60 -14.28
N TYR A 277 -4.88 1.27 -13.24
CA TYR A 277 -3.45 1.44 -12.99
C TYR A 277 -2.88 0.35 -12.08
N LEU A 278 -3.69 -0.60 -11.59
CA LEU A 278 -3.26 -1.60 -10.60
C LEU A 278 -2.27 -2.63 -11.15
N ASN A 279 -2.16 -2.77 -12.47
CA ASN A 279 -1.37 -3.84 -13.12
C ASN A 279 -1.82 -5.25 -12.70
N ARG A 280 -3.14 -5.45 -12.63
CA ARG A 280 -3.78 -6.73 -12.33
C ARG A 280 -4.95 -6.95 -13.28
N ASP A 281 -5.28 -8.21 -13.51
CA ASP A 281 -6.45 -8.58 -14.30
C ASP A 281 -7.74 -8.24 -13.53
N LEU A 282 -8.53 -7.29 -14.05
CA LEU A 282 -9.76 -6.82 -13.41
C LEU A 282 -10.81 -7.93 -13.22
N SER A 283 -10.76 -9.02 -14.00
CA SER A 283 -11.65 -10.17 -13.78
C SER A 283 -11.35 -10.92 -12.46
N LYS A 284 -10.20 -10.65 -11.84
CA LYS A 284 -9.72 -11.28 -10.60
C LYS A 284 -9.47 -10.29 -9.47
N VAL A 285 -9.97 -9.07 -9.61
CA VAL A 285 -9.80 -7.99 -8.64
C VAL A 285 -11.13 -7.74 -7.93
N VAL A 286 -11.11 -7.74 -6.60
CA VAL A 286 -12.24 -7.35 -5.76
C VAL A 286 -11.79 -6.21 -4.85
N MET A 287 -12.59 -5.15 -4.78
CA MET A 287 -12.33 -4.02 -3.89
C MET A 287 -13.43 -3.89 -2.84
N ILE A 288 -13.06 -3.62 -1.60
CA ILE A 288 -13.99 -3.32 -0.51
C ILE A 288 -13.72 -1.90 -0.01
N ASP A 289 -14.74 -1.05 -0.12
CA ASP A 289 -14.68 0.34 0.33
C ASP A 289 -15.95 0.69 1.11
N THR A 290 -15.94 1.87 1.72
CA THR A 290 -17.09 2.42 2.45
C THR A 290 -17.68 3.64 1.75
N ASP A 291 -16.94 4.24 0.81
CA ASP A 291 -17.39 5.41 0.07
C ASP A 291 -17.63 5.09 -1.42
N PRO A 292 -18.87 5.26 -1.93
CA PRO A 292 -19.16 5.08 -3.34
C PRO A 292 -18.38 6.04 -4.27
N GLU A 293 -17.95 7.21 -3.78
CA GLU A 293 -17.23 8.17 -4.63
C GLU A 293 -15.85 7.65 -5.03
N HIS A 294 -15.18 6.95 -4.10
CA HIS A 294 -13.85 6.36 -4.34
C HIS A 294 -13.86 5.35 -5.48
N VAL A 295 -14.99 4.72 -5.77
CA VAL A 295 -15.09 3.56 -6.68
C VAL A 295 -15.84 3.87 -7.97
N SER A 296 -16.11 5.15 -8.22
CA SER A 296 -16.90 5.63 -9.35
C SER A 296 -16.40 5.14 -10.72
N THR A 297 -15.12 4.79 -10.85
CA THR A 297 -14.53 4.24 -12.08
C THR A 297 -14.82 2.77 -12.32
N HIS A 298 -14.93 1.95 -11.26
CA HIS A 298 -15.05 0.48 -11.36
C HIS A 298 -16.07 -0.08 -10.34
N PRO A 299 -17.35 0.34 -10.42
CA PRO A 299 -18.38 -0.12 -9.49
C PRO A 299 -18.62 -1.63 -9.56
N GLU A 300 -18.40 -2.28 -10.71
CA GLU A 300 -18.60 -3.71 -10.92
C GLU A 300 -17.60 -4.61 -10.19
N ASN A 301 -16.45 -4.06 -9.78
CA ASN A 301 -15.41 -4.74 -9.03
C ASN A 301 -15.49 -4.45 -7.52
N THR A 302 -16.45 -3.65 -7.09
CA THR A 302 -16.45 -3.07 -5.75
C THR A 302 -17.64 -3.55 -4.91
N ILE A 303 -17.35 -3.90 -3.65
CA ILE A 303 -18.33 -4.10 -2.58
C ILE A 303 -18.30 -2.87 -1.66
N ILE A 304 -19.42 -2.18 -1.54
CA ILE A 304 -19.58 -1.06 -0.60
C ILE A 304 -20.15 -1.59 0.72
N LEU A 305 -19.36 -1.48 1.79
CA LEU A 305 -19.78 -1.79 3.14
C LEU A 305 -20.20 -0.52 3.91
N PRO A 306 -21.11 -0.63 4.88
CA PRO A 306 -21.45 0.50 5.74
C PRO A 306 -20.23 0.96 6.55
N LYS A 307 -20.06 2.29 6.66
CA LYS A 307 -19.03 2.92 7.50
C LYS A 307 -19.17 2.46 8.96
N TRP A 308 -18.09 1.90 9.51
CA TRP A 308 -18.04 1.46 10.90
C TRP A 308 -17.70 2.63 11.83
N LYS A 309 -18.63 2.92 12.75
CA LYS A 309 -18.55 4.07 13.67
C LYS A 309 -17.98 3.73 15.06
N GLY A 310 -17.27 2.62 15.18
CA GLY A 310 -16.67 2.21 16.46
C GLY A 310 -17.51 1.25 17.31
N ASP A 311 -18.61 0.69 16.80
CA ASP A 311 -19.43 -0.27 17.55
C ASP A 311 -18.65 -1.59 17.79
N PRO A 312 -18.40 -2.00 19.06
CA PRO A 312 -17.69 -3.24 19.38
C PRO A 312 -18.49 -4.51 19.05
N LYS A 313 -19.80 -4.42 18.79
CA LYS A 313 -20.64 -5.56 18.41
C LYS A 313 -20.74 -5.76 16.90
N ASP A 314 -20.08 -4.92 16.10
CA ASP A 314 -20.05 -5.06 14.64
C ASP A 314 -19.45 -6.42 14.25
N LYS A 315 -20.17 -7.14 13.39
CA LYS A 315 -19.72 -8.42 12.82
C LYS A 315 -19.64 -8.38 11.30
N ASN A 316 -19.89 -7.23 10.68
CA ASN A 316 -20.07 -7.11 9.24
C ASN A 316 -18.79 -7.49 8.48
N LEU A 317 -17.61 -7.11 8.98
CA LEU A 317 -16.33 -7.48 8.35
C LEU A 317 -16.08 -9.00 8.37
N VAL A 318 -16.28 -9.63 9.54
CA VAL A 318 -16.09 -11.09 9.70
C VAL A 318 -17.14 -11.88 8.93
N ALA A 319 -18.38 -11.38 8.91
CA ALA A 319 -19.48 -11.99 8.16
C ALA A 319 -19.22 -12.00 6.64
N MET A 320 -18.24 -11.24 6.14
CA MET A 320 -17.86 -11.26 4.74
C MET A 320 -16.89 -12.37 4.33
N ILE A 321 -16.21 -12.97 5.30
CA ILE A 321 -15.25 -14.04 5.05
C ILE A 321 -15.86 -15.21 4.26
N PRO A 322 -17.03 -15.78 4.62
CA PRO A 322 -17.59 -16.93 3.91
C PRO A 322 -17.82 -16.68 2.41
N PHE A 323 -18.22 -15.46 2.05
CA PHE A 323 -18.45 -15.05 0.66
C PHE A 323 -17.13 -14.92 -0.11
N LEU A 324 -16.16 -14.18 0.43
CA LEU A 324 -14.86 -14.00 -0.22
C LEU A 324 -14.12 -15.32 -0.35
N GLU A 325 -14.20 -16.17 0.66
CA GLU A 325 -13.61 -17.51 0.64
C GLU A 325 -14.22 -18.37 -0.48
N SER A 326 -15.55 -18.30 -0.67
CA SER A 326 -16.22 -19.07 -1.73
C SER A 326 -15.70 -18.72 -3.12
N ILE A 327 -15.42 -17.43 -3.39
CA ILE A 327 -14.83 -16.98 -4.65
C ILE A 327 -13.45 -17.60 -4.82
N ALA A 328 -12.61 -17.55 -3.79
CA ALA A 328 -11.26 -18.10 -3.85
C ALA A 328 -11.22 -19.64 -3.99
N ILE A 329 -12.20 -20.35 -3.40
CA ILE A 329 -12.30 -21.82 -3.46
C ILE A 329 -12.84 -22.28 -4.82
N TYR A 330 -13.95 -21.70 -5.30
CA TYR A 330 -14.56 -22.11 -6.56
C TYR A 330 -13.78 -21.60 -7.78
N LYS A 331 -12.93 -20.59 -7.61
CA LYS A 331 -12.04 -20.02 -8.63
C LYS A 331 -12.79 -19.66 -9.94
N PRO A 332 -13.82 -18.78 -9.87
CA PRO A 332 -14.52 -18.34 -11.07
C PRO A 332 -13.58 -17.57 -12.01
N GLY A 333 -13.78 -17.70 -13.32
CA GLY A 333 -12.96 -16.98 -14.30
C GLY A 333 -13.09 -15.46 -14.22
N ASP A 334 -14.27 -14.96 -13.84
CA ASP A 334 -14.55 -13.53 -13.65
C ASP A 334 -15.41 -13.31 -12.40
N VAL A 335 -14.98 -12.41 -11.51
CA VAL A 335 -15.67 -12.07 -10.27
C VAL A 335 -16.82 -11.08 -10.48
N ARG A 336 -16.79 -10.24 -11.53
CA ARG A 336 -17.74 -9.12 -11.71
C ARG A 336 -19.20 -9.57 -11.81
N PRO A 337 -19.57 -10.63 -12.57
CA PRO A 337 -20.95 -11.10 -12.61
C PRO A 337 -21.45 -11.61 -11.26
N ILE A 338 -20.56 -12.17 -10.44
CA ILE A 338 -20.87 -12.65 -9.10
C ILE A 338 -21.16 -11.45 -8.19
N LEU A 339 -20.29 -10.43 -8.20
CA LEU A 339 -20.48 -9.22 -7.41
C LEU A 339 -21.78 -8.49 -7.79
N GLN A 340 -22.08 -8.37 -9.09
CA GLN A 340 -23.30 -7.75 -9.59
C GLN A 340 -24.58 -8.45 -9.09
N ARG A 341 -24.58 -9.77 -8.93
CA ARG A 341 -25.73 -10.52 -8.39
C ARG A 341 -26.11 -10.10 -6.95
N TYR A 342 -25.11 -9.67 -6.18
CA TYR A 342 -25.25 -9.23 -4.79
C TYR A 342 -25.26 -7.71 -4.64
N ALA A 343 -25.16 -6.95 -5.73
CA ALA A 343 -25.21 -5.49 -5.69
C ALA A 343 -26.51 -4.99 -5.04
N GLY A 344 -26.37 -4.04 -4.11
CA GLY A 344 -27.51 -3.45 -3.37
C GLY A 344 -28.15 -4.36 -2.31
N LYS A 345 -27.60 -5.55 -2.05
CA LYS A 345 -28.09 -6.49 -1.04
C LYS A 345 -27.09 -6.64 0.10
N ASP A 346 -27.57 -7.15 1.24
CA ASP A 346 -26.70 -7.59 2.34
C ASP A 346 -26.02 -8.91 1.93
N ILE A 347 -24.79 -8.80 1.44
CA ILE A 347 -24.03 -9.93 0.88
C ILE A 347 -23.86 -11.06 1.91
N PRO A 348 -23.43 -10.81 3.17
CA PRO A 348 -23.35 -11.86 4.19
C PRO A 348 -24.64 -12.66 4.37
N LEU A 349 -25.78 -11.98 4.49
CA LEU A 349 -27.07 -12.64 4.74
C LEU A 349 -27.56 -13.43 3.53
N GLU A 350 -27.52 -12.83 2.34
CA GLU A 350 -27.96 -13.48 1.12
C GLU A 350 -27.08 -14.67 0.74
N TYR A 351 -25.77 -14.52 0.87
CA TYR A 351 -24.84 -15.63 0.64
C TYR A 351 -25.06 -16.76 1.66
N GLY A 352 -25.31 -16.44 2.93
CA GLY A 352 -25.63 -17.44 3.96
C GLY A 352 -26.87 -18.28 3.63
N LYS A 353 -27.92 -17.66 3.05
CA LYS A 353 -29.11 -18.38 2.57
C LYS A 353 -28.77 -19.32 1.42
N VAL A 354 -28.04 -18.81 0.41
CA VAL A 354 -27.60 -19.61 -0.75
C VAL A 354 -26.76 -20.80 -0.30
N GLU A 355 -25.84 -20.60 0.65
CA GLU A 355 -25.00 -21.66 1.18
C GLU A 355 -25.83 -22.72 1.93
N ALA A 356 -26.78 -22.31 2.76
CA ALA A 356 -27.69 -23.22 3.46
C ALA A 356 -28.53 -24.05 2.49
N GLU A 357 -29.04 -23.45 1.40
CA GLU A 357 -29.78 -24.15 0.35
C GLU A 357 -28.91 -25.17 -0.38
N MET A 358 -27.68 -24.79 -0.76
CA MET A 358 -26.73 -25.70 -1.41
C MET A 358 -26.38 -26.88 -0.51
N LYS A 359 -26.18 -26.64 0.79
CA LYS A 359 -25.95 -27.68 1.79
C LYS A 359 -27.16 -28.59 1.97
N ALA A 360 -28.38 -28.02 2.03
CA ALA A 360 -29.61 -28.80 2.15
C ALA A 360 -29.81 -29.72 0.93
N LYS A 361 -29.55 -29.23 -0.29
CA LYS A 361 -29.58 -30.03 -1.52
C LYS A 361 -28.58 -31.19 -1.47
N HIS A 362 -27.33 -30.92 -1.09
CA HIS A 362 -26.30 -31.96 -0.94
C HIS A 362 -26.70 -33.05 0.07
N ILE A 363 -27.27 -32.64 1.21
CA ILE A 363 -27.76 -33.59 2.22
C ILE A 363 -28.95 -34.41 1.68
N ALA A 364 -29.91 -33.77 1.01
CA ALA A 364 -31.07 -34.45 0.43
C ALA A 364 -30.65 -35.46 -0.66
N GLU A 365 -29.72 -35.09 -1.54
CA GLU A 365 -29.15 -36.00 -2.55
C GLU A 365 -28.41 -37.18 -1.93
N TRP A 366 -27.64 -36.94 -0.86
CA TRP A 366 -26.98 -38.00 -0.11
C TRP A 366 -27.99 -38.95 0.53
N GLN A 367 -29.01 -38.41 1.21
CA GLN A 367 -30.08 -39.21 1.82
C GLN A 367 -30.85 -40.02 0.79
N ALA A 368 -31.18 -39.43 -0.37
CA ALA A 368 -31.88 -40.13 -1.45
C ALA A 368 -31.04 -41.31 -2.00
N LYS A 369 -29.73 -41.10 -2.22
CA LYS A 369 -28.81 -42.17 -2.66
C LYS A 369 -28.69 -43.28 -1.61
N HIS A 370 -28.65 -42.95 -0.32
CA HIS A 370 -28.47 -43.93 0.76
C HIS A 370 -29.78 -44.64 1.15
N LYS A 371 -30.94 -43.99 0.96
CA LYS A 371 -32.25 -44.63 1.11
C LYS A 371 -32.49 -45.69 0.03
N ASN A 372 -32.01 -45.45 -1.19
CA ASN A 372 -32.12 -46.41 -2.30
C ASN A 372 -31.03 -47.49 -2.28
N SER A 373 -29.97 -47.35 -1.47
CA SER A 373 -28.88 -48.32 -1.34
C SER A 373 -28.96 -49.18 -0.06
N ALA A 374 -30.07 -49.14 0.68
CA ALA A 374 -30.26 -49.87 1.94
C ALA A 374 -30.33 -51.41 1.79
N GLY A 375 -30.03 -51.97 0.61
CA GLY A 375 -30.21 -53.39 0.31
C GLY A 375 -29.10 -54.11 -0.46
N SER A 376 -27.93 -53.52 -0.76
CA SER A 376 -26.89 -54.26 -1.50
C SER A 376 -25.49 -53.67 -1.37
N GLY A 377 -24.50 -54.53 -1.08
CA GLY A 377 -23.11 -54.28 -1.50
C GLY A 377 -22.02 -54.56 -0.46
N PHE A 378 -21.50 -55.79 -0.48
CA PHE A 378 -20.17 -56.14 0.03
C PHE A 378 -19.13 -55.17 -0.58
N SER A 379 -18.46 -54.35 0.23
CA SER A 379 -17.48 -53.36 -0.26
C SER A 379 -16.15 -54.06 -0.57
N PHE A 380 -15.82 -54.18 -1.87
CA PHE A 380 -14.58 -54.81 -2.37
C PHE A 380 -13.29 -54.14 -1.81
N GLY A 381 -13.36 -52.87 -1.39
CA GLY A 381 -12.24 -52.15 -0.76
C GLY A 381 -11.92 -52.59 0.67
N ALA A 382 -12.89 -53.21 1.37
CA ALA A 382 -12.66 -53.79 2.70
C ALA A 382 -11.91 -55.13 2.64
N LEU A 383 -11.97 -55.84 1.50
CA LEU A 383 -11.25 -57.09 1.26
C LEU A 383 -9.77 -56.87 0.91
N LEU A 384 -9.41 -55.69 0.39
CA LEU A 384 -8.04 -55.36 -0.06
C LEU A 384 -7.24 -54.49 0.92
N GLY A 385 -7.72 -54.28 2.15
CA GLY A 385 -6.93 -53.66 3.22
C GLY A 385 -6.54 -52.18 3.00
N MET A 386 -7.20 -51.47 2.08
CA MET A 386 -6.88 -50.08 1.70
C MET A 386 -7.75 -49.01 2.39
N SER A 387 -8.47 -49.33 3.47
CA SER A 387 -9.32 -48.36 4.16
C SER A 387 -8.52 -47.56 5.21
N ASP A 388 -7.64 -46.66 4.75
CA ASP A 388 -7.05 -45.60 5.60
C ASP A 388 -7.92 -44.32 5.54
N THR A 389 -9.25 -44.52 5.60
CA THR A 389 -10.21 -43.42 5.71
C THR A 389 -10.54 -43.24 7.19
N PRO A 390 -10.28 -42.06 7.79
CA PRO A 390 -10.56 -41.83 9.20
C PRO A 390 -12.01 -42.18 9.52
N HIS A 391 -12.23 -42.92 10.62
CA HIS A 391 -13.53 -43.45 11.05
C HIS A 391 -14.60 -42.36 11.18
N ARG A 392 -15.30 -42.08 10.08
CA ARG A 392 -16.51 -41.26 10.09
C ARG A 392 -17.68 -42.13 10.54
N PRO A 393 -18.55 -41.67 11.47
CA PRO A 393 -19.78 -42.38 11.79
C PRO A 393 -20.61 -42.57 10.51
N LYS A 394 -21.03 -43.82 10.25
CA LYS A 394 -21.69 -44.24 8.99
C LYS A 394 -22.98 -43.49 8.65
N ASN A 395 -23.56 -42.76 9.61
CA ASN A 395 -24.87 -42.10 9.49
C ASN A 395 -24.78 -40.57 9.26
N VAL A 396 -23.60 -39.99 9.04
CA VAL A 396 -23.44 -38.53 8.87
C VAL A 396 -23.08 -38.20 7.41
N PRO A 397 -23.83 -37.32 6.72
CA PRO A 397 -23.54 -36.95 5.33
C PRO A 397 -22.11 -36.38 5.21
N PRO A 398 -21.35 -36.71 4.15
CA PRO A 398 -20.00 -36.17 3.95
C PRO A 398 -20.04 -34.65 3.81
N PRO A 399 -19.02 -33.91 4.33
CA PRO A 399 -18.96 -32.47 4.20
C PRO A 399 -18.95 -32.09 2.73
N THR A 400 -19.59 -30.95 2.43
CA THR A 400 -19.53 -30.35 1.10
C THR A 400 -18.08 -30.01 0.74
N TYR A 401 -17.80 -29.85 -0.56
CA TYR A 401 -16.47 -29.45 -1.02
C TYR A 401 -15.97 -28.16 -0.36
N LEU A 402 -16.87 -27.17 -0.23
CA LEU A 402 -16.61 -25.90 0.45
C LEU A 402 -16.23 -26.11 1.93
N GLU A 403 -16.97 -26.94 2.66
CA GLU A 403 -16.69 -27.25 4.08
C GLU A 403 -15.35 -27.97 4.27
N GLN A 404 -14.99 -28.89 3.37
CA GLN A 404 -13.69 -29.57 3.41
C GLN A 404 -12.55 -28.56 3.24
N LYS A 405 -12.66 -27.68 2.23
CA LYS A 405 -11.65 -26.64 1.96
C LYS A 405 -11.56 -25.61 3.08
N ARG A 406 -12.69 -25.23 3.68
CA ARG A 406 -12.74 -24.40 4.90
C ARG A 406 -11.99 -25.03 6.05
N ALA A 407 -12.24 -26.31 6.32
CA ALA A 407 -11.58 -27.03 7.41
C ALA A 407 -10.05 -27.08 7.21
N GLU A 408 -9.60 -27.32 5.98
CA GLU A 408 -8.19 -27.27 5.60
C GLU A 408 -7.59 -25.88 5.84
N ALA A 409 -8.25 -24.81 5.38
CA ALA A 409 -7.78 -23.44 5.56
C ALA A 409 -7.78 -23.00 7.04
N GLN A 410 -8.77 -23.42 7.84
CA GLN A 410 -8.79 -23.16 9.27
C GLN A 410 -7.67 -23.91 10.00
N ALA A 411 -7.38 -25.15 9.59
CA ALA A 411 -6.25 -25.90 10.13
C ALA A 411 -4.92 -25.20 9.78
N GLN A 412 -4.76 -24.72 8.54
CA GLN A 412 -3.60 -23.95 8.13
C GLN A 412 -3.45 -22.66 8.94
N TYR A 413 -4.52 -21.88 9.08
CA TYR A 413 -4.53 -20.68 9.93
C TYR A 413 -4.06 -20.97 11.36
N GLN A 414 -4.57 -22.03 11.99
CA GLN A 414 -4.18 -22.41 13.34
C GLN A 414 -2.71 -22.81 13.44
N LEU A 415 -2.17 -23.48 12.41
CA LEU A 415 -0.76 -23.84 12.34
C LEU A 415 0.12 -22.59 12.20
N GLU A 416 -0.26 -21.65 11.33
CA GLU A 416 0.45 -20.39 11.14
C GLU A 416 0.44 -19.54 12.43
N MET A 417 -0.71 -19.42 13.10
CA MET A 417 -0.81 -18.68 14.36
C MET A 417 0.02 -19.33 15.49
N LYS A 418 0.06 -20.67 15.56
CA LYS A 418 0.92 -21.39 16.51
C LYS A 418 2.38 -21.10 16.22
N TYR A 419 2.80 -21.18 14.95
CA TYR A 419 4.16 -20.87 14.54
C TYR A 419 4.57 -19.44 14.91
N VAL A 420 3.72 -18.44 14.61
CA VAL A 420 3.99 -17.04 14.98
C VAL A 420 4.10 -16.86 16.49
N ASN A 421 3.25 -17.55 17.26
CA ASN A 421 3.29 -17.47 18.72
C ASN A 421 4.54 -18.14 19.31
N ASP A 422 4.92 -19.31 18.80
CA ASP A 422 6.07 -20.08 19.27
C ASP A 422 7.41 -19.39 18.92
N ASN A 423 7.48 -18.71 17.76
CA ASN A 423 8.67 -18.01 17.28
C ASN A 423 8.63 -16.49 17.53
N ARG A 424 7.72 -15.99 18.37
CA ARG A 424 7.49 -14.54 18.54
C ARG A 424 8.74 -13.75 18.89
N GLU A 425 9.55 -14.23 19.82
CA GLU A 425 10.77 -13.54 20.26
C GLU A 425 11.81 -13.44 19.14
N GLU A 426 11.93 -14.49 18.32
CA GLU A 426 12.81 -14.52 17.16
C GLU A 426 12.35 -13.53 16.10
N LEU A 427 11.04 -13.50 15.82
CA LEU A 427 10.43 -12.55 14.89
C LEU A 427 10.63 -11.09 15.33
N GLU A 428 10.46 -10.81 16.63
CA GLU A 428 10.70 -9.48 17.19
C GLU A 428 12.18 -9.07 17.06
N ARG A 429 13.11 -9.99 17.33
CA ARG A 429 14.55 -9.75 17.15
C ARG A 429 14.92 -9.46 15.69
N LEU A 430 14.37 -10.22 14.75
CA LEU A 430 14.59 -10.00 13.31
C LEU A 430 14.04 -8.64 12.87
N LEU A 431 12.84 -8.28 13.34
CA LEU A 431 12.23 -6.99 13.05
C LEU A 431 13.09 -5.82 13.56
N GLU A 432 13.62 -5.91 14.79
CA GLU A 432 14.52 -4.89 15.33
C GLU A 432 15.83 -4.76 14.54
N GLN A 433 16.38 -5.89 14.07
CA GLN A 433 17.58 -5.88 13.24
C GLN A 433 17.31 -5.18 11.91
N ASP A 434 16.18 -5.47 11.28
CA ASP A 434 15.78 -4.86 10.01
C ASP A 434 15.52 -3.36 10.16
N GLN A 435 14.85 -2.95 11.26
CA GLN A 435 14.67 -1.53 11.59
C GLN A 435 15.98 -0.80 11.79
N LYS A 436 16.95 -1.41 12.49
CA LYS A 436 18.30 -0.82 12.67
C LYS A 436 19.05 -0.73 11.35
N ALA A 437 18.94 -1.76 10.49
CA ALA A 437 19.56 -1.78 9.17
C ALA A 437 18.95 -0.72 8.25
N MET A 438 17.63 -0.53 8.30
CA MET A 438 16.93 0.55 7.59
C MET A 438 17.36 1.93 8.11
N GLN A 439 17.39 2.14 9.43
CA GLN A 439 17.82 3.40 10.03
C GLN A 439 19.27 3.75 9.68
N ALA A 440 20.14 2.74 9.56
CA ALA A 440 21.52 2.93 9.12
C ALA A 440 21.65 3.30 7.63
N GLN A 441 20.64 2.96 6.80
CA GLN A 441 20.60 3.32 5.38
C GLN A 441 19.94 4.68 5.12
N VAL A 442 19.14 5.20 6.05
CA VAL A 442 18.57 6.54 5.93
C VAL A 442 19.69 7.56 6.20
N PRO A 443 20.03 8.43 5.23
CA PRO A 443 21.08 9.43 5.44
C PRO A 443 20.70 10.32 6.61
N GLY A 444 21.56 10.37 7.63
CA GLY A 444 21.27 10.98 8.93
C GLY A 444 21.26 12.51 8.90
N SER A 445 21.73 13.12 7.80
CA SER A 445 21.78 14.57 7.64
C SER A 445 21.33 15.04 6.25
N LEU A 446 20.75 16.25 6.20
CA LEU A 446 20.28 16.88 4.96
C LEU A 446 21.42 17.08 3.94
N TRP A 447 22.66 17.23 4.43
CA TRP A 447 23.87 17.34 3.63
C TRP A 447 24.29 16.01 3.01
N GLU A 448 24.19 14.91 3.76
CA GLU A 448 24.50 13.56 3.30
C GLU A 448 23.46 13.05 2.28
N ALA A 449 22.19 13.44 2.46
CA ALA A 449 21.14 13.24 1.45
C ALA A 449 21.38 14.08 0.18
N MET A 450 21.89 15.32 0.31
CA MET A 450 22.30 16.15 -0.83
C MET A 450 23.53 15.62 -1.56
N ASP A 451 24.48 15.02 -0.84
CA ASP A 451 25.70 14.43 -1.40
C ASP A 451 25.38 13.14 -2.18
N GLN A 452 24.43 12.32 -1.68
CA GLN A 452 23.86 11.20 -2.44
C GLN A 452 23.09 11.65 -3.69
N LEU A 453 22.41 12.81 -3.64
CA LEU A 453 21.71 13.36 -4.82
C LEU A 453 22.66 14.01 -5.84
N ARG A 454 23.80 14.55 -5.39
CA ARG A 454 24.86 15.09 -6.27
C ARG A 454 25.79 14.01 -6.81
N GLY A 455 25.92 12.89 -6.10
CA GLY A 455 26.72 11.72 -6.48
C GLY A 455 25.98 10.77 -7.42
N ILE A 456 25.62 11.22 -8.62
CA ILE A 456 25.39 10.29 -9.73
C ILE A 456 26.77 9.92 -10.29
N GLU A 457 27.52 9.08 -9.57
CA GLU A 457 28.50 8.21 -10.23
C GLU A 457 27.74 6.98 -10.75
N PRO A 458 27.86 6.60 -12.04
CA PRO A 458 27.32 5.34 -12.51
C PRO A 458 28.00 4.20 -11.73
N PRO A 459 27.30 3.07 -11.48
CA PRO A 459 27.91 1.95 -10.79
C PRO A 459 29.16 1.50 -11.56
N LYS A 460 30.33 1.61 -10.93
CA LYS A 460 31.57 1.07 -11.46
C LYS A 460 31.38 -0.43 -11.69
N PRO A 461 31.77 -0.98 -12.86
CA PRO A 461 31.71 -2.41 -13.09
C PRO A 461 32.61 -3.10 -12.06
N ALA A 462 32.07 -4.12 -11.39
CA ALA A 462 32.83 -4.94 -10.46
C ALA A 462 34.03 -5.56 -11.22
N ALA A 463 35.24 -5.15 -10.86
CA ALA A 463 36.46 -5.79 -11.33
C ALA A 463 36.71 -7.06 -10.51
N ASP A 464 36.74 -8.18 -11.23
CA ASP A 464 37.54 -9.39 -11.00
C ASP A 464 37.34 -10.19 -9.71
N SER A 465 36.30 -11.03 -9.69
CA SER A 465 36.43 -12.39 -9.15
C SER A 465 36.60 -13.36 -10.32
N ALA A 466 37.82 -13.84 -10.50
CA ALA A 466 38.23 -14.76 -11.56
C ALA A 466 37.24 -15.92 -11.76
N SER A 467 36.61 -15.96 -12.93
CA SER A 467 35.97 -17.16 -13.47
C SER A 467 37.04 -18.02 -14.13
N THR A 468 37.52 -19.05 -13.43
CA THR A 468 38.22 -20.17 -14.05
C THR A 468 37.20 -21.01 -14.81
N VAL A 469 37.16 -20.83 -16.12
CA VAL A 469 36.61 -21.81 -17.06
C VAL A 469 37.76 -22.72 -17.52
N PRO A 470 37.68 -24.05 -17.37
CA PRO A 470 38.47 -24.95 -18.18
C PRO A 470 37.60 -25.51 -19.32
N THR A 471 38.02 -25.24 -20.56
CA THR A 471 37.66 -26.01 -21.78
C THR A 471 39.01 -26.61 -22.25
N ALA A 472 39.22 -27.85 -22.70
CA ALA A 472 38.35 -28.85 -23.33
C ALA A 472 38.99 -30.27 -23.29
N ALA A 473 38.12 -31.30 -23.45
CA ALA A 473 38.28 -32.61 -24.14
C ALA A 473 39.21 -33.72 -23.54
N PRO A 474 38.95 -35.04 -23.76
CA PRO A 474 38.25 -35.64 -24.92
C PRO A 474 37.19 -36.74 -24.67
N THR A 475 36.34 -36.91 -25.70
CA THR A 475 35.77 -38.14 -26.29
C THR A 475 35.32 -39.31 -25.39
N THR A 476 34.00 -39.62 -25.43
CA THR A 476 33.44 -40.98 -25.69
C THR A 476 31.89 -40.95 -25.67
N GLN A 477 31.24 -41.38 -26.76
CA GLN A 477 29.80 -41.72 -26.82
C GLN A 477 29.55 -43.08 -26.15
N PRO A 478 28.31 -43.40 -25.69
CA PRO A 478 27.48 -44.36 -26.44
C PRO A 478 25.94 -44.10 -26.27
N PRO A 479 25.00 -44.98 -26.66
CA PRO A 479 24.16 -44.81 -27.84
C PRO A 479 22.66 -44.58 -27.53
N THR A 480 21.97 -44.02 -28.53
CA THR A 480 20.49 -43.94 -28.64
C THR A 480 19.80 -45.29 -28.56
N PRO A 481 18.63 -45.40 -27.89
CA PRO A 481 17.74 -46.54 -28.06
C PRO A 481 16.76 -46.31 -29.22
N THR A 482 16.80 -47.25 -30.15
CA THR A 482 15.84 -47.45 -31.24
C THR A 482 14.47 -47.86 -30.71
N LYS A 483 13.42 -47.49 -31.44
CA LYS A 483 12.05 -48.01 -31.28
C LYS A 483 12.02 -49.54 -31.31
N ALA A 484 11.26 -50.11 -30.39
CA ALA A 484 10.34 -51.22 -30.58
C ALA A 484 9.12 -50.98 -29.69
#